data_AF-A0A958LGK2-F1
#
_entry.id   AF-A0A958LGK2-F1
#
_cell.length_a   1.000
_cell.length_b   1.000
_cell.length_c   1.000
_cell.angle_alpha   90.00
_cell.angle_beta   90.00
_cell.angle_gamma   90.00
#
_symmetry.space_group_name_H-M   'P 1'
#
loop_
_entity.id
_entity.type
_entity.pdbx_description
1 polymer ?
#
loop_
_entity_poly.entity_id
_entity_poly.type
_entity_poly.pdbx_seq_one_letter_code
_entity_poly.pdbx_strand_id
1 'polypeptide(L)'
;MNDAPFSSIVGHEPQLQTLELLGAGSRLPHALLFSGPAAVGKRTTAFEFARLLLRSAEKPVPERLSNHPDFHPVYRPADAKDLSVELIRDLIQKLQLRSYYGGRKVAVIDEAHLMSVAAANALLKTLEEPPADTYLILVSAAAHRLLPTIVSRCQNLPFAFLTAEHVTKLLEALLKKIGASDIDANALLHLCDGTLAALGLDPWIDPVSLQPTGEEALRAHLSA
;
A
#
# COMPACT_ATOMS: atom_id res chain seq x y z
N MET A 1 11.34 16.80 -12.65
CA MET A 1 11.68 17.02 -11.23
C MET A 1 12.02 15.65 -10.65
N ASN A 2 13.18 15.52 -9.99
CA ASN A 2 13.52 14.29 -9.28
C ASN A 2 12.64 14.22 -8.04
N ASP A 3 11.44 13.67 -8.17
CA ASP A 3 10.61 13.39 -7.00
C ASP A 3 11.30 12.27 -6.22
N ALA A 4 11.88 12.65 -5.08
CA ALA A 4 12.45 11.71 -4.14
C ALA A 4 11.40 10.64 -3.80
N PRO A 5 11.75 9.35 -3.85
CA PRO A 5 10.83 8.29 -3.49
C PRO A 5 10.28 8.55 -2.07
N PHE A 6 9.01 8.25 -1.84
CA PHE A 6 8.35 8.40 -0.53
C PHE A 6 8.20 9.84 0.00
N SER A 7 8.52 10.87 -0.78
CA SER A 7 8.36 12.28 -0.37
C SER A 7 6.94 12.66 0.08
N SER A 8 5.95 11.93 -0.41
CA SER A 8 4.55 12.09 -0.04
C SER A 8 4.13 11.22 1.15
N ILE A 9 5.04 10.65 1.95
CA ILE A 9 4.73 9.82 3.12
C ILE A 9 5.30 10.50 4.37
N VAL A 10 4.50 10.58 5.42
CA VAL A 10 4.86 11.21 6.72
C VAL A 10 4.97 10.09 7.75
N GLY A 11 6.08 10.12 8.50
CA GLY A 11 6.43 9.08 9.46
C GLY A 11 7.04 7.84 8.81
N HIS A 12 7.37 6.87 9.66
CA HIS A 12 7.99 5.59 9.30
C HIS A 12 9.37 5.74 8.64
N GLU A 13 10.14 6.75 9.05
CA GLU A 13 11.47 7.04 8.51
C GLU A 13 12.38 5.81 8.46
N PRO A 14 12.46 4.95 9.50
CA PRO A 14 13.28 3.73 9.44
C PRO A 14 12.84 2.76 8.33
N GLN A 15 11.53 2.63 8.11
CA GLN A 15 10.95 1.77 7.08
C GLN A 15 11.22 2.35 5.69
N LEU A 16 11.02 3.66 5.50
CA LEU A 16 11.30 4.34 4.24
C LEU A 16 12.77 4.22 3.84
N GLN A 17 13.69 4.46 4.78
CA GLN A 17 15.13 4.28 4.56
C GLN A 17 15.48 2.84 4.17
N THR A 18 14.89 1.85 4.85
CA THR A 18 15.08 0.44 4.51
C THR A 18 14.62 0.15 3.08
N LEU A 19 13.45 0.66 2.68
CA LEU A 19 12.91 0.46 1.34
C LEU A 19 13.72 1.17 0.26
N GLU A 20 14.24 2.38 0.51
CA GLU A 20 15.16 3.06 -0.40
C GLU A 20 16.42 2.22 -0.67
N LEU A 21 17.04 1.71 0.40
CA LEU A 21 18.21 0.85 0.31
C LEU A 21 17.91 -0.45 -0.45
N LEU A 22 16.77 -1.09 -0.19
CA LEU A 22 16.34 -2.29 -0.89
C LEU A 22 16.05 -2.03 -2.39
N GLY A 23 15.47 -0.88 -2.72
CA GLY A 23 15.17 -0.48 -4.09
C GLY A 23 16.43 -0.19 -4.91
N ALA A 24 17.47 0.37 -4.28
CA ALA A 24 18.77 0.66 -4.90
C ALA A 24 19.73 -0.55 -4.91
N GLY A 25 19.54 -1.51 -4.01
CA GLY A 25 20.43 -2.65 -3.82
C GLY A 25 20.24 -3.78 -4.84
N SER A 26 21.20 -4.71 -4.86
CA SER A 26 21.18 -5.92 -5.71
C SER A 26 20.44 -7.11 -5.09
N ARG A 27 20.15 -7.07 -3.78
CA ARG A 27 19.40 -8.12 -3.07
C ARG A 27 18.09 -7.57 -2.53
N LEU A 28 17.04 -7.80 -3.29
CA LEU A 28 15.67 -7.48 -2.90
C LEU A 28 14.96 -8.78 -2.49
N PRO A 29 14.42 -8.88 -1.26
CA PRO A 29 13.57 -9.99 -0.87
C PRO A 29 12.39 -10.12 -1.82
N HIS A 30 12.08 -11.34 -2.25
CA HIS A 30 10.95 -11.60 -3.14
C HIS A 30 9.60 -11.36 -2.46
N ALA A 31 9.53 -11.36 -1.12
CA ALA A 31 8.31 -11.11 -0.36
C ALA A 31 8.56 -10.21 0.85
N LEU A 32 7.79 -9.13 0.94
CA LEU A 32 7.74 -8.22 2.08
C LEU A 32 6.36 -8.28 2.75
N LEU A 33 6.33 -8.23 4.07
CA LEU A 33 5.10 -8.09 4.86
C LEU A 33 5.09 -6.75 5.55
N PHE A 34 4.22 -5.85 5.13
CA PHE A 34 3.97 -4.56 5.78
C PHE A 34 2.89 -4.77 6.84
N SER A 35 3.31 -4.95 8.09
CA SER A 35 2.42 -5.19 9.23
C SER A 35 2.26 -3.93 10.08
N GLY A 36 1.16 -3.80 10.81
CA GLY A 36 0.93 -2.66 11.72
C GLY A 36 -0.49 -2.14 11.67
N PRO A 37 -0.86 -1.12 12.46
CA PRO A 37 -2.23 -0.64 12.57
C PRO A 37 -2.86 -0.20 11.24
N ALA A 38 -4.20 -0.25 11.12
CA ALA A 38 -4.90 0.24 9.94
C ALA A 38 -4.67 1.75 9.73
N ALA A 39 -4.78 2.22 8.49
CA ALA A 39 -4.68 3.63 8.10
C ALA A 39 -3.37 4.38 8.48
N VAL A 40 -2.25 3.67 8.68
CA VAL A 40 -0.94 4.30 8.93
C VAL A 40 -0.11 4.54 7.67
N GLY A 41 -0.69 4.40 6.47
CA GLY A 41 -0.02 4.64 5.18
C GLY A 41 0.67 3.43 4.54
N LYS A 42 0.55 2.23 5.12
CA LYS A 42 1.22 1.01 4.62
C LYS A 42 0.96 0.73 3.14
N ARG A 43 -0.30 0.86 2.69
CA ARG A 43 -0.65 0.62 1.28
C ARG A 43 0.03 1.63 0.37
N THR A 44 0.01 2.90 0.70
CA THR A 44 0.69 3.92 -0.11
C THR A 44 2.19 3.73 -0.11
N THR A 45 2.80 3.39 1.02
CA THR A 45 4.21 3.01 1.05
C THR A 45 4.50 1.82 0.13
N ALA A 46 3.63 0.80 0.11
CA ALA A 46 3.78 -0.34 -0.79
C ALA A 46 3.67 0.07 -2.27
N PHE A 47 2.80 1.02 -2.59
CA PHE A 47 2.59 1.52 -3.95
C PHE A 47 3.76 2.38 -4.42
N GLU A 48 4.26 3.27 -3.58
CA GLU A 48 5.45 4.06 -3.87
C GLU A 48 6.70 3.19 -3.99
N PHE A 49 6.79 2.13 -3.18
CA PHE A 49 7.87 1.17 -3.33
C PHE A 49 7.74 0.37 -4.63
N ALA A 50 6.54 -0.09 -4.99
CA ALA A 50 6.28 -0.72 -6.27
C ALA A 50 6.62 0.21 -7.45
N ARG A 51 6.26 1.50 -7.36
CA ARG A 51 6.66 2.53 -8.34
C ARG A 51 8.18 2.60 -8.45
N LEU A 52 8.91 2.63 -7.33
CA LEU A 52 10.38 2.63 -7.33
C LEU A 52 10.94 1.37 -8.02
N LEU A 53 10.40 0.20 -7.74
CA LEU A 53 10.85 -1.07 -8.32
C LEU A 53 10.56 -1.20 -9.82
N LEU A 54 9.46 -0.62 -10.29
CA LEU A 54 9.02 -0.68 -11.69
C LEU A 54 9.63 0.43 -12.55
N ARG A 55 10.38 1.38 -11.98
CA ARG A 55 11.12 2.39 -12.75
C ARG A 55 12.10 1.67 -13.69
N SER A 56 11.98 1.95 -14.98
CA SER A 56 12.95 1.54 -16.00
C SER A 56 13.49 2.78 -16.72
N ALA A 57 14.68 2.65 -17.30
CA ALA A 57 15.30 3.73 -18.08
C ALA A 57 14.53 4.02 -19.38
N GLU A 58 13.78 3.03 -19.89
CA GLU A 58 13.15 3.08 -21.21
C GLU A 58 11.74 3.66 -21.19
N LYS A 59 11.02 3.62 -20.05
CA LYS A 59 9.67 4.18 -19.95
C LYS A 59 9.38 4.83 -18.60
N PRO A 60 8.70 5.99 -18.60
CA PRO A 60 8.23 6.60 -17.36
C PRO A 60 7.13 5.74 -16.75
N VAL A 61 7.17 5.59 -15.42
CA VAL A 61 6.08 4.94 -14.67
C VAL A 61 4.84 5.83 -14.79
N PRO A 62 3.66 5.28 -15.16
CA PRO A 62 2.45 6.06 -15.31
C PRO A 62 2.09 6.77 -14.01
N GLU A 63 1.38 7.90 -14.12
CA GLU A 63 0.86 8.64 -12.96
C GLU A 63 0.00 7.71 -12.09
N ARG A 64 -0.94 6.97 -12.70
CA ARG A 64 -1.67 5.88 -12.05
C ARG A 64 -0.88 4.58 -12.19
N LEU A 65 -0.29 4.11 -11.09
CA LEU A 65 0.51 2.88 -11.09
C LEU A 65 -0.29 1.63 -11.52
N SER A 66 -1.60 1.60 -11.25
CA SER A 66 -2.53 0.54 -11.71
C SER A 66 -2.57 0.35 -13.23
N ASN A 67 -2.12 1.33 -14.01
CA ASN A 67 -2.03 1.22 -15.46
C ASN A 67 -0.71 0.58 -15.93
N HIS A 68 0.24 0.31 -15.03
CA HIS A 68 1.48 -0.36 -15.37
C HIS A 68 1.23 -1.87 -15.59
N PRO A 69 1.61 -2.45 -16.74
CA PRO A 69 1.28 -3.83 -17.08
C PRO A 69 1.90 -4.87 -16.12
N ASP A 70 3.07 -4.56 -15.56
CA ASP A 70 3.77 -5.42 -14.59
C ASP A 70 3.47 -5.08 -13.12
N PHE A 71 2.47 -4.23 -12.87
CA PHE A 71 1.95 -3.97 -11.54
C PHE A 71 0.64 -4.71 -11.32
N HIS A 72 0.54 -5.47 -10.24
CA HIS A 72 -0.61 -6.31 -9.95
C HIS A 72 -1.15 -6.03 -8.54
N PRO A 73 -1.98 -4.99 -8.38
CA PRO A 73 -2.65 -4.73 -7.12
C PRO A 73 -3.82 -5.71 -6.94
N VAL A 74 -3.98 -6.20 -5.72
CA VAL A 74 -5.06 -7.10 -5.32
C VAL A 74 -5.79 -6.47 -4.15
N TYR A 75 -7.09 -6.25 -4.33
CA TYR A 75 -7.98 -5.67 -3.34
C TYR A 75 -9.13 -6.62 -3.05
N ARG A 76 -9.62 -6.55 -1.82
CA ARG A 76 -10.87 -7.21 -1.46
C ARG A 76 -12.04 -6.44 -2.10
N PRO A 77 -12.94 -7.12 -2.83
CA PRO A 77 -14.17 -6.50 -3.31
C PRO A 77 -14.98 -5.91 -2.14
N ALA A 78 -15.63 -4.76 -2.35
CA ALA A 78 -16.33 -4.03 -1.28
C ALA A 78 -17.47 -4.85 -0.64
N ASP A 79 -18.11 -5.70 -1.42
CA ASP A 79 -19.19 -6.61 -1.04
C ASP A 79 -18.70 -7.98 -0.52
N ALA A 80 -17.40 -8.26 -0.61
CA ALA A 80 -16.81 -9.51 -0.17
C ALA A 80 -16.25 -9.44 1.25
N LYS A 81 -16.38 -10.55 1.99
CA LYS A 81 -15.86 -10.68 3.36
C LYS A 81 -14.37 -10.99 3.42
N ASP A 82 -13.83 -11.59 2.35
CA ASP A 82 -12.45 -12.06 2.27
C ASP A 82 -11.86 -11.87 0.87
N LEU A 83 -10.55 -12.06 0.75
CA LEU A 83 -9.89 -12.27 -0.53
C LEU A 83 -10.07 -13.74 -0.92
N SER A 84 -10.81 -13.97 -2.00
CA SER A 84 -11.13 -15.31 -2.48
C SER A 84 -9.91 -16.04 -3.04
N VAL A 85 -10.00 -17.36 -3.12
CA VAL A 85 -8.94 -18.18 -3.72
C VAL A 85 -8.82 -17.92 -5.22
N GLU A 86 -9.91 -17.61 -5.90
CA GLU A 86 -9.95 -17.25 -7.33
C GLU A 86 -9.12 -15.99 -7.60
N LEU A 87 -9.32 -14.94 -6.79
CA LEU A 87 -8.58 -13.69 -6.89
C LEU A 87 -7.05 -13.91 -6.77
N ILE A 88 -6.63 -14.75 -5.82
CA ILE A 88 -5.21 -15.09 -5.63
C ILE A 88 -4.69 -15.99 -6.75
N ARG A 89 -5.48 -16.94 -7.24
CA ARG A 89 -5.07 -17.78 -8.38
C ARG A 89 -4.89 -16.95 -9.65
N ASP A 90 -5.78 -16.00 -9.91
CA ASP A 90 -5.67 -15.07 -11.04
C ASP A 90 -4.40 -14.22 -10.93
N LEU A 91 -4.07 -13.75 -9.72
CA LEU A 91 -2.78 -13.08 -9.48
C LEU A 91 -1.61 -14.01 -9.82
N ILE A 92 -1.60 -15.23 -9.26
CA ILE A 92 -0.51 -16.20 -9.49
C ILE A 92 -0.32 -16.45 -10.98
N GLN A 93 -1.40 -16.63 -11.74
CA GLN A 93 -1.33 -16.82 -13.20
C GLN A 93 -0.68 -15.63 -13.91
N LYS A 94 -1.05 -14.39 -13.55
CA LYS A 94 -0.42 -13.17 -14.11
C LYS A 94 1.07 -13.12 -13.78
N LEU A 95 1.46 -13.50 -12.57
CA LEU A 95 2.88 -13.52 -12.15
C LEU A 95 3.73 -14.56 -12.88
N GLN A 96 3.14 -15.62 -13.43
CA GLN A 96 3.86 -16.60 -14.25
C GLN A 96 4.17 -16.10 -15.67
N LEU A 97 3.46 -15.07 -16.15
CA LEU A 97 3.73 -14.49 -17.46
C LEU A 97 5.06 -13.74 -17.46
N ARG A 98 5.68 -13.59 -18.63
CA ARG A 98 6.87 -12.73 -18.79
C ARG A 98 6.49 -11.28 -18.53
N SER A 99 7.41 -10.51 -17.95
CA SER A 99 7.20 -9.08 -17.80
C SER A 99 7.09 -8.42 -19.16
N TYR A 100 6.21 -7.43 -19.27
CA TYR A 100 5.91 -6.74 -20.51
C TYR A 100 7.12 -5.93 -21.00
N TYR A 101 7.89 -5.36 -20.06
CA TYR A 101 9.10 -4.57 -20.35
C TYR A 101 10.41 -5.31 -20.07
N GLY A 102 10.39 -6.62 -19.84
CA GLY A 102 11.60 -7.38 -19.50
C GLY A 102 12.23 -7.01 -18.15
N GLY A 103 11.51 -6.24 -17.31
CA GLY A 103 11.91 -5.82 -15.98
C GLY A 103 11.21 -6.60 -14.86
N ARG A 104 11.10 -5.96 -13.70
CA ARG A 104 10.46 -6.52 -12.50
C ARG A 104 8.93 -6.58 -12.63
N LYS A 105 8.31 -7.56 -11.99
CA LYS A 105 6.86 -7.60 -11.70
C LYS A 105 6.64 -7.38 -10.22
N VAL A 106 5.63 -6.58 -9.87
CA VAL A 106 5.33 -6.27 -8.47
C VAL A 106 3.85 -6.52 -8.19
N ALA A 107 3.58 -7.38 -7.21
CA ALA A 107 2.24 -7.63 -6.69
C ALA A 107 2.07 -6.98 -5.33
N VAL A 108 0.97 -6.28 -5.11
CA VAL A 108 0.58 -5.77 -3.79
C VAL A 108 -0.74 -6.40 -3.39
N ILE A 109 -0.73 -7.19 -2.32
CA ILE A 109 -1.94 -7.81 -1.75
C ILE A 109 -2.35 -6.96 -0.55
N ASP A 110 -3.36 -6.11 -0.75
CA ASP A 110 -3.92 -5.31 0.33
C ASP A 110 -4.82 -6.15 1.24
N GLU A 111 -4.89 -5.78 2.51
CA GLU A 111 -5.62 -6.52 3.55
C GLU A 111 -5.33 -8.04 3.56
N ALA A 112 -4.08 -8.46 3.40
CA ALA A 112 -3.69 -9.88 3.27
C ALA A 112 -4.19 -10.80 4.40
N HIS A 113 -4.39 -10.26 5.60
CA HIS A 113 -5.01 -10.95 6.75
C HIS A 113 -6.48 -11.33 6.56
N LEU A 114 -7.13 -10.82 5.52
CA LEU A 114 -8.48 -11.17 5.10
C LEU A 114 -8.48 -12.20 3.96
N MET A 115 -7.35 -12.81 3.62
CA MET A 115 -7.37 -13.98 2.74
C MET A 115 -8.18 -15.10 3.36
N SER A 116 -9.04 -15.72 2.55
CA SER A 116 -9.59 -17.03 2.88
C SER A 116 -8.45 -18.03 3.13
N VAL A 117 -8.69 -19.08 3.92
CA VAL A 117 -7.68 -20.11 4.17
C VAL A 117 -7.23 -20.76 2.85
N ALA A 118 -8.14 -20.94 1.90
CA ALA A 118 -7.84 -21.46 0.57
C ALA A 118 -6.93 -20.51 -0.24
N ALA A 119 -7.21 -19.20 -0.20
CA ALA A 119 -6.37 -18.16 -0.81
C ALA A 119 -4.95 -18.15 -0.23
N ALA A 120 -4.85 -18.14 1.11
CA ALA A 120 -3.56 -18.13 1.80
C ALA A 120 -2.70 -19.36 1.45
N ASN A 121 -3.30 -20.55 1.42
CA ASN A 121 -2.61 -21.78 1.03
C ASN A 121 -2.20 -21.79 -0.45
N ALA A 122 -3.03 -21.25 -1.35
CA ALA A 122 -2.70 -21.16 -2.76
C ALA A 122 -1.46 -20.27 -3.01
N LEU A 123 -1.29 -19.21 -2.21
CA LEU A 123 -0.16 -18.29 -2.32
C LEU A 123 1.19 -18.91 -1.87
N LEU A 124 1.16 -19.92 -0.98
CA LEU A 124 2.37 -20.48 -0.37
C LEU A 124 3.40 -20.95 -1.40
N LYS A 125 2.94 -21.62 -2.47
CA LYS A 125 3.85 -22.11 -3.51
C LYS A 125 4.60 -20.96 -4.19
N THR A 126 3.92 -19.84 -4.45
CA THR A 126 4.54 -18.65 -5.06
C THR A 126 5.51 -17.93 -4.10
N LEU A 127 5.28 -18.02 -2.79
CA LEU A 127 6.23 -17.52 -1.78
C LEU A 127 7.44 -18.45 -1.60
N GLU A 128 7.31 -19.75 -1.87
CA GLU A 128 8.43 -20.71 -1.84
C GLU A 128 9.29 -20.64 -3.10
N GLU A 129 8.62 -20.57 -4.25
CA GLU A 129 9.20 -20.62 -5.58
C GLU A 129 8.71 -19.41 -6.39
N PRO A 130 9.17 -18.18 -6.07
CA PRO A 130 8.73 -16.99 -6.77
C PRO A 130 9.20 -17.05 -8.24
N PRO A 131 8.35 -16.64 -9.21
CA PRO A 131 8.79 -16.46 -10.59
C PRO A 131 9.94 -15.46 -10.66
N ALA A 132 10.77 -15.57 -11.71
CA ALA A 132 11.88 -14.64 -11.92
C ALA A 132 11.42 -13.17 -11.89
N ASP A 133 12.24 -12.32 -11.27
CA ASP A 133 12.04 -10.88 -11.12
C ASP A 133 10.66 -10.48 -10.58
N THR A 134 10.07 -11.32 -9.72
CA THR A 134 8.74 -11.09 -9.13
C THR A 134 8.86 -10.76 -7.65
N TYR A 135 8.20 -9.67 -7.24
CA TYR A 135 8.22 -9.16 -5.87
C TYR A 135 6.79 -9.03 -5.33
N LEU A 136 6.55 -9.60 -4.17
CA LEU A 136 5.27 -9.56 -3.47
C LEU A 136 5.36 -8.64 -2.25
N ILE A 137 4.37 -7.77 -2.10
CA ILE A 137 4.20 -6.94 -0.92
C ILE A 137 2.83 -7.25 -0.32
N LEU A 138 2.82 -7.85 0.86
CA LEU A 138 1.61 -8.16 1.61
C LEU A 138 1.37 -7.03 2.60
N VAL A 139 0.19 -6.41 2.58
CA VAL A 139 -0.18 -5.37 3.54
C VAL A 139 -1.19 -5.93 4.52
N SER A 140 -0.92 -5.80 5.83
CA SER A 140 -1.76 -6.39 6.86
C SER A 140 -1.94 -5.51 8.08
N ALA A 141 -3.20 -5.30 8.49
CA ALA A 141 -3.55 -4.67 9.76
C ALA A 141 -3.46 -5.62 10.95
N ALA A 142 -3.54 -6.93 10.71
CA ALA A 142 -3.57 -7.97 11.73
C ALA A 142 -2.67 -9.15 11.32
N ALA A 143 -1.34 -8.97 11.42
CA ALA A 143 -0.37 -9.99 11.02
C ALA A 143 -0.55 -11.33 11.75
N HIS A 144 -1.05 -11.32 13.00
CA HIS A 144 -1.34 -12.53 13.77
C HIS A 144 -2.47 -13.39 13.18
N ARG A 145 -3.28 -12.85 12.25
CA ARG A 145 -4.32 -13.61 11.52
C ARG A 145 -3.79 -14.29 10.26
N LEU A 146 -2.59 -13.93 9.80
CA LEU A 146 -1.94 -14.60 8.69
C LEU A 146 -1.46 -15.99 9.11
N LEU A 147 -1.40 -16.92 8.16
CA LEU A 147 -0.79 -18.22 8.39
C LEU A 147 0.69 -18.04 8.78
N PRO A 148 1.20 -18.72 9.83
CA PRO A 148 2.61 -18.64 10.20
C PRO A 148 3.55 -19.00 9.05
N THR A 149 3.11 -19.88 8.14
CA THR A 149 3.84 -20.30 6.93
C THR A 149 4.00 -19.20 5.88
N ILE A 150 3.09 -18.22 5.84
CA ILE A 150 3.24 -17.00 5.01
C ILE A 150 4.23 -16.06 5.68
N VAL A 151 4.05 -15.80 6.98
CA VAL A 151 4.89 -14.86 7.74
C VAL A 151 6.36 -15.30 7.71
N SER A 152 6.64 -16.60 7.84
CA SER A 152 8.02 -17.12 7.83
C SER A 152 8.75 -16.98 6.48
N ARG A 153 8.02 -16.71 5.40
CA ARG A 153 8.56 -16.52 4.03
C ARG A 153 8.62 -15.06 3.60
N CYS A 154 8.09 -14.16 4.42
CA CYS A 154 8.12 -12.73 4.16
C CYS A 154 9.16 -12.06 5.06
N GLN A 155 9.92 -11.11 4.53
CA GLN A 155 10.62 -10.17 5.39
C GLN A 155 9.62 -9.18 5.98
N ASN A 156 9.44 -9.24 7.30
CA ASN A 156 8.49 -8.39 8.00
C ASN A 156 9.04 -6.97 8.17
N LEU A 157 8.24 -5.99 7.80
CA LEU A 157 8.50 -4.56 7.97
C LEU A 157 7.34 -3.97 8.81
N PRO A 158 7.53 -3.82 10.14
CA PRO A 158 6.47 -3.35 11.03
C PRO A 158 6.32 -1.83 10.93
N PHE A 159 5.08 -1.37 10.84
CA PHE A 159 4.64 0.02 10.88
C PHE A 159 3.96 0.31 12.22
N ALA A 160 4.15 1.50 12.76
CA ALA A 160 3.57 1.93 14.03
C ALA A 160 2.38 2.86 13.83
N PHE A 161 1.73 3.28 14.93
CA PHE A 161 0.82 4.41 14.86
C PHE A 161 1.58 5.69 14.50
N LEU A 162 0.90 6.59 13.80
CA LEU A 162 1.41 7.93 13.54
C LEU A 162 1.31 8.76 14.82
N THR A 163 2.26 9.67 15.03
CA THR A 163 2.20 10.65 16.13
C THR A 163 1.16 11.72 15.81
N ALA A 164 0.70 12.45 16.83
CA ALA A 164 -0.17 13.61 16.63
C ALA A 164 0.44 14.60 15.61
N GLU A 165 1.75 14.85 15.70
CA GLU A 165 2.47 15.71 14.75
C GLU A 165 2.39 15.20 13.31
N HIS A 166 2.54 13.88 13.09
CA HIS A 166 2.40 13.30 11.75
C HIS A 166 0.99 13.48 11.19
N VAL A 167 -0.04 13.27 12.04
CA VAL A 167 -1.43 13.41 11.62
C VAL A 167 -1.77 14.87 11.34
N THR A 168 -1.30 15.82 12.15
CA THR A 168 -1.47 17.25 11.88
C THR A 168 -0.86 17.66 10.54
N LYS A 169 0.40 17.26 10.28
CA LYS A 169 1.06 17.54 8.98
C LYS A 169 0.27 16.99 7.79
N LEU A 170 -0.33 15.82 7.96
CA LEU A 170 -1.18 15.20 6.94
C LEU A 170 -2.46 15.97 6.68
N LEU A 171 -3.15 16.35 7.75
CA LEU A 171 -4.36 17.15 7.67
C LEU A 171 -4.08 18.51 7.02
N GLU A 172 -3.00 19.19 7.40
CA GLU A 172 -2.59 20.45 6.78
C GLU A 172 -2.32 20.29 5.27
N ALA A 173 -1.60 19.24 4.88
CA ALA A 173 -1.33 18.95 3.47
C ALA A 173 -2.61 18.67 2.68
N LEU A 174 -3.56 17.92 3.26
CA LEU A 174 -4.86 17.64 2.66
C LEU A 174 -5.72 18.90 2.53
N LEU A 175 -5.85 19.69 3.59
CA LEU A 175 -6.63 20.93 3.61
C LEU A 175 -6.12 21.92 2.56
N LYS A 176 -4.80 22.06 2.43
CA LYS A 176 -4.18 22.87 1.39
C LYS A 176 -4.51 22.36 -0.02
N LYS A 177 -4.56 21.04 -0.21
CA LYS A 177 -4.84 20.42 -1.51
C LYS A 177 -6.30 20.62 -1.95
N ILE A 178 -7.25 20.57 -1.01
CA ILE A 178 -8.68 20.76 -1.28
C ILE A 178 -9.11 22.24 -1.23
N GLY A 179 -8.19 23.17 -0.92
CA GLY A 179 -8.48 24.59 -0.82
C GLY A 179 -9.26 24.99 0.44
N ALA A 180 -9.27 24.16 1.47
CA ALA A 180 -9.97 24.37 2.74
C ALA A 180 -9.01 24.83 3.84
N SER A 181 -8.17 25.83 3.54
CA SER A 181 -7.13 26.32 4.45
C SER A 181 -7.67 26.98 5.73
N ASP A 182 -8.97 27.30 5.76
CA ASP A 182 -9.64 27.97 6.88
C ASP A 182 -10.02 27.00 8.01
N ILE A 183 -9.88 25.68 7.80
CA ILE A 183 -10.22 24.65 8.78
C ILE A 183 -9.00 24.32 9.63
N ASP A 184 -9.17 24.30 10.96
CA ASP A 184 -8.07 23.98 11.88
C ASP A 184 -7.79 22.47 11.89
N ALA A 185 -6.58 22.09 11.47
CA ALA A 185 -6.11 20.71 11.50
C ALA A 185 -6.13 20.10 12.91
N ASN A 186 -5.95 20.89 13.97
CA ASN A 186 -6.01 20.40 15.35
C ASN A 186 -7.45 20.05 15.75
N ALA A 187 -8.44 20.82 15.29
CA ALA A 187 -9.85 20.52 15.51
C ALA A 187 -10.23 19.18 14.84
N LEU A 188 -9.74 18.94 13.61
CA LEU A 188 -9.91 17.66 12.93
C LEU A 188 -9.19 16.52 13.65
N LEU A 189 -7.96 16.72 14.13
CA LEU A 189 -7.23 15.69 14.89
C LEU A 189 -8.03 15.18 16.10
N HIS A 190 -8.68 16.09 16.83
CA HIS A 190 -9.55 15.76 17.97
C HIS A 190 -10.80 14.99 17.54
N LEU A 191 -11.41 15.35 16.41
CA LEU A 191 -12.59 14.65 15.87
C LEU A 191 -12.28 13.22 15.41
N CYS A 192 -11.01 12.92 15.11
CA CYS A 192 -10.58 11.64 14.57
C CYS A 192 -9.98 10.70 15.61
N ASP A 193 -10.07 11.04 16.90
CA ASP A 193 -9.39 10.36 18.00
C ASP A 193 -7.90 10.10 17.72
N GLY A 194 -7.24 11.03 17.01
CA GLY A 194 -5.83 10.91 16.64
C GLY A 194 -5.52 9.89 15.53
N THR A 195 -6.53 9.31 14.87
CA THR A 195 -6.34 8.32 13.79
C THR A 195 -7.03 8.72 12.49
N LEU A 196 -6.31 8.63 11.38
CA LEU A 196 -6.88 8.90 10.05
C LEU A 196 -7.94 7.86 9.64
N ALA A 197 -7.94 6.69 10.29
CA ALA A 197 -8.95 5.65 10.08
C ALA A 197 -10.38 6.16 10.33
N ALA A 198 -10.57 7.04 11.33
CA ALA A 198 -11.87 7.57 11.71
C ALA A 198 -12.51 8.45 10.63
N LEU A 199 -11.68 9.08 9.78
CA LEU A 199 -12.19 9.91 8.68
C LEU A 199 -12.68 9.10 7.48
N GLY A 200 -12.43 7.78 7.45
CA GLY A 200 -12.58 6.99 6.21
C GLY A 200 -11.67 7.48 5.08
N LEU A 201 -10.77 8.40 5.37
CA LEU A 201 -9.77 8.93 4.47
C LEU A 201 -8.53 8.10 4.65
N ASP A 202 -8.12 7.44 3.59
CA ASP A 202 -6.72 7.14 3.46
C ASP A 202 -6.09 8.39 2.81
N PRO A 203 -5.46 9.28 3.60
CA PRO A 203 -4.96 10.57 3.12
C PRO A 203 -3.85 10.41 2.07
N TRP A 204 -3.41 9.17 1.89
CA TRP A 204 -2.37 8.72 1.01
C TRP A 204 -2.90 8.07 -0.28
N ILE A 205 -4.22 7.95 -0.43
CA ILE A 205 -4.87 7.68 -1.70
C ILE A 205 -4.80 8.97 -2.51
N ASP A 206 -4.10 8.91 -3.64
CA ASP A 206 -4.14 9.94 -4.68
C ASP A 206 -5.61 10.34 -4.94
N PRO A 207 -6.00 11.63 -4.95
CA PRO A 207 -7.39 12.04 -5.23
C PRO A 207 -7.95 11.45 -6.52
N VAL A 208 -7.06 11.12 -7.46
CA VAL A 208 -7.37 10.47 -8.73
C VAL A 208 -7.80 9.00 -8.55
N SER A 209 -7.46 8.39 -7.42
CA SER A 209 -7.81 7.04 -6.97
C SER A 209 -8.80 7.02 -5.80
N LEU A 210 -9.33 8.18 -5.40
CA LEU A 210 -10.57 8.22 -4.64
C LEU A 210 -11.62 7.49 -5.49
N GLN A 211 -12.19 6.42 -4.96
CA GLN A 211 -13.58 6.19 -5.31
C GLN A 211 -14.36 7.44 -4.87
N PRO A 212 -15.36 7.89 -5.65
CA PRO A 212 -16.11 9.13 -5.40
C PRO A 212 -16.55 9.34 -3.94
N THR A 213 -16.71 8.25 -3.20
CA THR A 213 -17.05 8.18 -1.77
C THR A 213 -16.09 8.88 -0.81
N GLY A 214 -14.78 8.96 -1.07
CA GLY A 214 -13.83 9.53 -0.10
C GLY A 214 -13.78 11.07 -0.10
N GLU A 215 -13.89 11.70 -1.26
CA GLU A 215 -13.99 13.18 -1.35
C GLU A 215 -15.34 13.67 -0.81
N GLU A 216 -16.40 12.94 -1.13
CA GLU A 216 -17.76 13.19 -0.62
C GLU A 216 -17.85 13.03 0.89
N ALA A 217 -17.21 12.00 1.47
CA ALA A 217 -17.17 11.79 2.92
C ALA A 217 -16.46 12.92 3.67
N LEU A 218 -15.35 13.44 3.12
CA LEU A 218 -14.64 14.58 3.70
C LEU A 218 -15.47 15.86 3.60
N ARG A 219 -16.07 16.15 2.44
CA ARG A 219 -16.95 17.32 2.29
C ARG A 219 -18.17 17.23 3.19
N ALA A 220 -18.75 16.05 3.36
CA ALA A 220 -19.88 15.81 4.27
C ALA A 220 -19.50 16.09 5.73
N HIS A 221 -18.33 15.61 6.20
CA HIS A 221 -17.83 15.87 7.55
C HIS A 221 -17.50 17.35 7.80
N LEU A 222 -17.00 18.07 6.79
CA LEU A 222 -16.69 19.50 6.90
C LEU A 222 -17.93 20.41 6.81
N SER A 223 -19.06 19.86 6.34
CA SER A 223 -20.34 20.58 6.20
C SER A 223 -21.34 20.35 7.34
N ALA A 224 -21.01 19.47 8.30
CA ALA A 224 -21.82 19.12 9.47
C ALA A 224 -21.32 19.83 10.73
#